data_AF-A0A961IW18-F1
#
_entry.id   AF-A0A961IW18-F1
#
_cell.length_a   1.000
_cell.length_b   1.000
_cell.length_c   1.000
_cell.angle_alpha   90.00
_cell.angle_beta   90.00
_cell.angle_gamma   90.00
#
_symmetry.space_group_name_H-M   'P 1'
#
loop_
_entity.id
_entity.type
_entity.pdbx_description
1 polymer ?
#
loop_
_entity_poly.entity_id
_entity_poly.type
_entity_poly.pdbx_seq_one_letter_code
_entity_poly.pdbx_strand_id
1 'polypeptide(L)'
;GEVKNITEFGLFIGLDGDIDGMVHLSDLSWDQRGEEAIQQYKKGDIVQAVVSEVDTDKERISLSIKALGGDPFAEAVGGVKRGQIITVTVTAIEDGGIEVEYEGMKSFIRRSDLSRDRAEQRPERFQVGDHVDVRVTNVDSKSRRLGLSIKAREIAEEKEAVEQYGSSDSGASLGDILGAALKGE
;
A
#
# COMPACT_ATOMS: atom_id res chain seq x y z
N GLY A 1 8.30 10.41 -27.86
CA GLY A 1 8.78 11.61 -28.57
C GLY A 1 10.19 11.96 -28.14
N GLU A 2 10.77 12.99 -28.75
CA GLU A 2 12.10 13.50 -28.39
C GLU A 2 11.98 14.54 -27.26
N VAL A 3 12.86 14.49 -26.25
CA VAL A 3 12.94 15.53 -25.22
C VAL A 3 13.47 16.83 -25.84
N LYS A 4 12.60 17.81 -26.02
CA LYS A 4 12.94 19.13 -26.58
C LYS A 4 13.53 20.06 -25.54
N ASN A 5 13.03 20.00 -24.31
CA ASN A 5 13.49 20.85 -23.22
C ASN A 5 13.32 20.18 -21.86
N ILE A 6 14.16 20.58 -20.91
CA ILE A 6 14.13 20.13 -19.52
C ILE A 6 14.09 21.38 -18.66
N THR A 7 13.12 21.46 -17.75
CA THR A 7 12.97 22.58 -16.80
C THR A 7 12.97 22.05 -15.37
N GLU A 8 12.98 22.95 -14.40
CA GLU A 8 12.92 22.59 -12.98
C GLU A 8 11.58 21.93 -12.58
N PHE A 9 10.56 21.99 -13.43
CA PHE A 9 9.22 21.46 -13.15
C PHE A 9 8.84 20.26 -14.03
N GLY A 10 9.66 19.90 -15.03
CA GLY A 10 9.33 18.77 -15.89
C GLY A 10 10.12 18.66 -17.21
N LEU A 11 9.67 17.73 -18.04
CA LEU A 11 10.20 17.46 -19.38
C LEU A 11 9.20 17.89 -20.44
N PHE A 12 9.68 18.53 -21.49
CA PHE A 12 8.90 18.80 -22.70
C PHE A 12 9.31 17.82 -23.78
N ILE A 13 8.34 17.02 -24.23
CA ILE A 13 8.51 15.97 -25.22
C ILE A 13 7.78 16.42 -26.49
N GLY A 14 8.52 16.52 -27.59
CA GLY A 14 7.94 16.78 -28.90
C GLY A 14 7.11 15.58 -29.36
N LEU A 15 5.87 15.86 -29.75
CA LEU A 15 4.93 14.92 -30.33
C LEU A 15 4.72 15.24 -31.82
N ASP A 16 4.01 14.34 -32.51
CA ASP A 16 3.66 14.57 -33.91
C ASP A 16 2.72 15.78 -34.06
N GLY A 17 2.86 16.51 -35.16
CA GLY A 17 2.05 17.70 -35.45
C GLY A 17 2.58 19.00 -34.82
N ASP A 18 3.87 19.06 -34.49
CA ASP A 18 4.52 20.22 -33.86
C ASP A 18 3.89 20.62 -32.51
N ILE A 19 3.34 19.63 -31.80
CA ILE A 19 2.77 19.80 -30.46
C ILE A 19 3.78 19.34 -29.42
N ASP A 20 3.90 20.07 -28.31
CA ASP A 20 4.69 19.67 -27.17
C ASP A 20 3.81 19.08 -26.06
N GLY A 21 4.19 17.91 -25.57
CA GLY A 21 3.63 17.32 -24.35
C GLY A 21 4.54 17.59 -23.15
N MET A 22 3.94 17.83 -21.97
CA MET A 22 4.67 18.12 -20.74
C MET A 22 4.54 16.96 -19.75
N VAL A 23 5.67 16.45 -19.25
CA VAL A 23 5.73 15.50 -18.15
C VAL A 23 6.16 16.24 -16.89
N HIS A 24 5.29 16.27 -15.89
CA HIS A 24 5.62 16.88 -14.60
C HIS A 24 6.60 15.99 -13.81
N LEU A 25 7.37 16.58 -12.88
CA LEU A 25 8.30 15.83 -12.01
C LEU A 25 7.65 14.62 -11.31
N SER A 26 6.41 14.77 -10.86
CA SER A 26 5.64 13.71 -10.21
C SER A 26 5.30 12.53 -11.13
N ASP A 27 5.44 12.70 -12.43
CA ASP A 27 5.06 11.75 -13.47
C ASP A 27 6.26 11.04 -14.12
N LEU A 28 7.45 11.25 -13.57
CA LEU A 28 8.70 10.63 -14.03
C LEU A 28 8.93 9.24 -13.44
N SER A 29 8.65 9.04 -12.15
CA SER A 29 8.94 7.79 -11.43
C SER A 29 7.94 7.52 -10.31
N TRP A 30 7.72 6.24 -9.99
CA TRP A 30 6.98 5.82 -8.80
C TRP A 30 7.86 5.73 -7.55
N ASP A 31 9.16 5.47 -7.72
CA ASP A 31 10.07 5.05 -6.64
C ASP A 31 11.03 6.15 -6.20
N GLN A 32 11.24 7.15 -7.06
CA GLN A 32 12.22 8.21 -6.85
C GLN A 32 11.54 9.57 -6.78
N ARG A 33 12.18 10.51 -6.07
CA ARG A 33 11.77 11.91 -6.08
C ARG A 33 11.93 12.47 -7.49
N GLY A 34 11.01 13.33 -7.91
CA GLY A 34 11.02 13.87 -9.27
C GLY A 34 12.30 14.64 -9.59
N GLU A 35 12.89 15.34 -8.62
CA GLU A 35 14.14 16.08 -8.76
C GLU A 35 15.37 15.19 -8.98
N GLU A 36 15.31 13.93 -8.53
CA GLU A 36 16.35 12.92 -8.77
C GLU A 36 16.08 12.21 -10.10
N ALA A 37 14.82 11.84 -10.36
CA ALA A 37 14.42 11.15 -11.58
C ALA A 37 14.70 11.99 -12.84
N ILE A 38 14.49 13.30 -12.80
CA ILE A 38 14.69 14.18 -13.96
C ILE A 38 16.15 14.22 -14.43
N GLN A 39 17.12 13.97 -13.54
CA GLN A 39 18.55 14.01 -13.87
C GLN A 39 18.98 12.86 -14.79
N GLN A 40 18.14 11.83 -14.94
CA GLN A 40 18.38 10.68 -15.80
C GLN A 40 18.10 11.00 -17.28
N TYR A 41 17.41 12.11 -17.56
CA TYR A 41 17.01 12.50 -18.91
C TYR A 41 17.88 13.62 -19.46
N LYS A 42 18.09 13.61 -20.77
CA LYS A 42 18.84 14.62 -21.51
C LYS A 42 18.02 15.14 -22.68
N LYS A 43 18.31 16.38 -23.07
CA LYS A 43 17.76 16.96 -24.30
C LYS A 43 18.19 16.12 -25.51
N GLY A 44 17.25 15.77 -26.37
CA GLY A 44 17.45 14.90 -27.52
C GLY A 44 17.13 13.42 -27.26
N ASP A 45 16.86 13.02 -26.01
CA ASP A 45 16.52 11.63 -25.70
C ASP A 45 15.17 11.25 -26.30
N ILE A 46 15.08 10.04 -26.85
CA ILE A 46 13.81 9.46 -27.28
C ILE A 46 13.19 8.73 -26.10
N VAL A 47 12.04 9.23 -25.65
CA VAL A 47 11.30 8.70 -24.52
C VAL A 47 9.90 8.26 -24.93
N GLN A 48 9.38 7.25 -24.26
CA GLN A 48 7.98 6.89 -24.32
C GLN A 48 7.25 7.61 -23.18
N ALA A 49 5.96 7.89 -23.34
CA ALA A 49 5.09 8.38 -22.27
C ALA A 49 3.63 8.07 -22.63
N VAL A 50 2.77 8.01 -21.63
CA VAL A 50 1.31 7.87 -21.81
C VAL A 50 0.65 9.24 -21.67
N VAL A 51 -0.38 9.52 -22.47
CA VAL A 51 -1.18 10.73 -22.30
C VAL A 51 -2.01 10.61 -21.03
N SER A 52 -1.81 11.52 -20.08
CA SER A 52 -2.55 11.56 -18.82
C SER A 52 -3.76 12.49 -18.89
N GLU A 53 -3.59 13.67 -19.50
CA GLU A 53 -4.63 14.68 -19.63
C GLU A 53 -4.45 15.48 -20.92
N VAL A 54 -5.57 15.87 -21.55
CA VAL A 54 -5.58 16.77 -22.71
C VAL A 54 -6.43 17.97 -22.35
N ASP A 55 -5.80 19.14 -22.27
CA ASP A 55 -6.43 20.43 -22.01
C ASP A 55 -6.56 21.15 -23.36
N THR A 56 -7.72 21.02 -24.01
CA THR A 56 -7.98 21.59 -25.33
C THR A 56 -8.07 23.11 -25.32
N ASP A 57 -8.45 23.71 -24.19
CA ASP A 57 -8.58 25.16 -24.07
C ASP A 57 -7.21 25.85 -24.02
N LYS A 58 -6.22 25.18 -23.43
CA LYS A 58 -4.84 25.68 -23.30
C LYS A 58 -3.86 25.03 -24.27
N GLU A 59 -4.35 24.20 -25.19
CA GLU A 59 -3.56 23.45 -26.17
C GLU A 59 -2.39 22.69 -25.50
N ARG A 60 -2.65 22.08 -24.33
CA ARG A 60 -1.62 21.40 -23.54
C ARG A 60 -1.93 19.91 -23.39
N ILE A 61 -0.92 19.09 -23.64
CA ILE A 61 -0.97 17.64 -23.41
C ILE A 61 -0.09 17.32 -22.21
N SER A 62 -0.70 16.81 -21.14
CA SER A 62 0.04 16.27 -20.01
C SER A 62 0.37 14.80 -20.29
N LEU A 63 1.62 14.44 -20.04
CA LEU A 63 2.18 13.13 -20.29
C LEU A 63 2.71 12.52 -18.98
N SER A 64 2.75 11.20 -18.91
CA SER A 64 3.30 10.46 -17.77
C SER A 64 4.20 9.33 -18.23
N ILE A 65 5.46 9.35 -17.78
CA ILE A 65 6.44 8.30 -18.09
C ILE A 65 6.22 7.12 -17.15
N LYS A 66 5.99 7.37 -15.86
CA LYS A 66 5.75 6.30 -14.87
C LYS A 66 4.52 5.44 -15.20
N ALA A 67 3.53 6.00 -15.89
CA ALA A 67 2.33 5.27 -16.31
C ALA A 67 2.59 4.17 -17.36
N LEU A 68 3.74 4.18 -18.05
CA LEU A 68 4.09 3.13 -19.03
C LEU A 68 4.31 1.77 -18.38
N GLY A 69 4.85 1.75 -17.17
CA GLY A 69 5.16 0.52 -16.44
C GLY A 69 3.95 -0.08 -15.73
N GLY A 70 2.74 0.45 -15.96
CA GLY A 70 1.59 0.15 -15.14
C GLY A 70 1.61 0.90 -13.82
N ASP A 71 0.63 0.63 -12.98
CA ASP A 71 0.54 1.16 -11.62
C ASP A 71 0.75 -0.02 -10.65
N PRO A 72 1.97 -0.21 -10.11
CA PRO A 72 2.25 -1.30 -9.18
C PRO A 72 1.35 -1.29 -7.93
N PHE A 73 0.89 -0.11 -7.52
CA PHE A 73 -0.07 0.01 -6.43
C PHE A 73 -1.44 -0.51 -6.84
N ALA A 74 -1.94 -0.11 -8.01
CA ALA A 74 -3.24 -0.57 -8.49
C ALA A 74 -3.24 -2.08 -8.76
N GLU A 75 -2.13 -2.62 -9.28
CA GLU A 75 -1.95 -4.05 -9.52
C GLU A 75 -1.93 -4.83 -8.19
N ALA A 76 -1.08 -4.44 -7.24
CA ALA A 76 -0.98 -5.09 -5.94
C ALA A 76 -2.28 -4.97 -5.10
N VAL A 77 -2.99 -3.85 -5.21
CA VAL A 77 -4.22 -3.59 -4.44
C VAL A 77 -5.47 -4.16 -5.09
N GLY A 78 -5.45 -4.46 -6.39
CA GLY A 78 -6.59 -5.02 -7.11
C GLY A 78 -7.15 -6.30 -6.47
N GLY A 79 -6.28 -7.09 -5.83
CA GLY A 79 -6.66 -8.28 -5.06
C GLY A 79 -6.76 -8.09 -3.55
N VAL A 80 -6.28 -6.97 -3.00
CA VAL A 80 -6.09 -6.78 -1.56
C VAL A 80 -7.24 -5.99 -0.94
N LYS A 81 -7.96 -6.62 0.00
CA LYS A 81 -9.05 -5.99 0.75
C LYS A 81 -8.66 -5.73 2.21
N ARG A 82 -9.25 -4.69 2.80
CA ARG A 82 -9.15 -4.45 4.24
C ARG A 82 -9.61 -5.69 5.02
N GLY A 83 -8.79 -6.12 5.98
CA GLY A 83 -9.01 -7.31 6.79
C GLY A 83 -8.39 -8.59 6.23
N GLN A 84 -7.89 -8.58 5.00
CA GLN A 84 -7.17 -9.72 4.44
C GLN A 84 -5.81 -9.89 5.10
N ILE A 85 -5.36 -11.15 5.20
CA ILE A 85 -4.01 -11.50 5.62
C ILE A 85 -3.17 -11.67 4.36
N ILE A 86 -2.03 -10.98 4.31
CA ILE A 86 -1.07 -11.05 3.21
C ILE A 86 0.34 -11.27 3.80
N THR A 87 1.21 -11.91 3.03
CA THR A 87 2.61 -12.12 3.41
C THR A 87 3.47 -11.03 2.79
N VAL A 88 4.24 -10.30 3.61
CA VAL A 88 5.11 -9.20 3.17
C VAL A 88 6.56 -9.47 3.54
N THR A 89 7.50 -8.87 2.81
CA THR A 89 8.93 -9.04 3.03
C THR A 89 9.52 -7.81 3.71
N VAL A 90 10.30 -7.96 4.78
CA VAL A 90 10.95 -6.83 5.46
C VAL A 90 12.11 -6.31 4.61
N THR A 91 12.10 -5.01 4.27
CA THR A 91 13.15 -4.36 3.49
C THR A 91 14.10 -3.53 4.34
N ALA A 92 13.60 -2.92 5.42
CA ALA A 92 14.41 -2.13 6.34
C ALA A 92 13.82 -2.14 7.75
N ILE A 93 14.69 -1.94 8.73
CA ILE A 93 14.33 -1.86 10.15
C ILE A 93 14.72 -0.48 10.65
N GLU A 94 13.76 0.23 11.24
CA GLU A 94 13.94 1.58 11.79
C GLU A 94 13.47 1.65 13.25
N ASP A 95 13.87 2.68 13.99
CA ASP A 95 13.46 2.84 15.40
C ASP A 95 11.93 2.95 15.58
N GLY A 96 11.25 3.49 14.56
CA GLY A 96 9.81 3.70 14.56
C GLY A 96 8.97 2.49 14.14
N GLY A 97 9.58 1.43 13.59
CA GLY A 97 8.87 0.35 12.92
C GLY A 97 9.72 -0.40 11.89
N ILE A 98 9.06 -1.10 10.97
CA ILE A 98 9.73 -1.82 9.88
C ILE A 98 9.15 -1.39 8.54
N GLU A 99 10.03 -1.20 7.55
CA GLU A 99 9.64 -1.10 6.15
C GLU A 99 9.48 -2.50 5.58
N VAL A 100 8.37 -2.71 4.87
CA VAL A 100 8.02 -3.98 4.25
C VAL A 100 7.62 -3.75 2.80
N GLU A 101 7.78 -4.78 1.99
CA GLU A 101 7.41 -4.81 0.59
C GLU A 101 6.42 -5.93 0.30
N TYR A 102 5.39 -5.63 -0.50
CA TYR A 102 4.41 -6.57 -0.99
C TYR A 102 4.26 -6.39 -2.51
N GLU A 103 4.60 -7.39 -3.32
CA GLU A 103 4.50 -7.30 -4.79
C GLU A 103 5.14 -6.02 -5.39
N GLY A 104 6.33 -5.64 -4.90
CA GLY A 104 7.05 -4.43 -5.33
C GLY A 104 6.57 -3.13 -4.67
N MET A 105 5.55 -3.17 -3.82
CA MET A 105 5.04 -2.02 -3.09
C MET A 105 5.56 -1.90 -1.68
N LYS A 106 6.20 -0.76 -1.38
CA LYS A 106 6.71 -0.44 -0.05
C LYS A 106 5.61 0.09 0.88
N SER A 107 5.61 -0.39 2.11
CA SER A 107 4.72 0.04 3.19
C SER A 107 5.45 0.02 4.52
N PHE A 108 4.92 0.72 5.52
CA PHE A 108 5.58 0.85 6.81
C PHE A 108 4.67 0.35 7.92
N ILE A 109 5.16 -0.61 8.71
CA ILE A 109 4.48 -1.12 9.90
C ILE A 109 5.06 -0.40 11.11
N ARG A 110 4.21 0.35 11.81
CA ARG A 110 4.62 1.07 13.01
C ARG A 110 4.92 0.10 14.14
N ARG A 111 5.81 0.51 15.05
CA ARG A 111 6.12 -0.23 16.27
C ARG A 111 4.88 -0.69 17.05
N SER A 112 3.84 0.14 17.12
CA SER A 112 2.56 -0.17 17.79
C SER A 112 1.77 -1.33 17.17
N ASP A 113 2.10 -1.68 15.92
CA ASP A 113 1.39 -2.64 15.09
C ASP A 113 2.20 -3.93 14.87
N LEU A 114 3.41 -4.01 15.43
CA LEU A 114 4.29 -5.19 15.33
C LEU A 114 3.83 -6.39 16.17
N SER A 115 3.17 -6.15 17.30
CA SER A 115 2.69 -7.20 18.20
C SER A 115 1.60 -6.66 19.12
N ARG A 116 0.71 -7.54 19.58
CA ARG A 116 -0.20 -7.26 20.68
C ARG A 116 0.54 -6.92 21.97
N ASP A 117 1.63 -7.62 22.26
CA ASP A 117 2.38 -7.45 23.50
C ASP A 117 3.35 -6.28 23.41
N ARG A 118 3.17 -5.31 24.30
CA ARG A 118 3.98 -4.08 24.31
C ARG A 118 5.47 -4.34 24.49
N ALA A 119 5.83 -5.43 25.19
CA ALA A 119 7.22 -5.84 25.37
C ALA A 119 7.86 -6.37 24.07
N GLU A 120 7.05 -6.92 23.16
CA GLU A 120 7.45 -7.53 21.89
C GLU A 120 7.31 -6.58 20.69
N GLN A 121 6.80 -5.37 20.90
CA GLN A 121 6.80 -4.28 19.92
C GLN A 121 8.22 -3.74 19.71
N ARG A 122 9.11 -4.54 19.12
CA ARG A 122 10.51 -4.20 18.86
C ARG A 122 10.84 -4.47 17.40
N PRO A 123 11.21 -3.43 16.62
CA PRO A 123 11.65 -3.60 15.23
C PRO A 123 12.84 -4.56 15.10
N GLU A 124 13.76 -4.53 16.07
CA GLU A 124 14.98 -5.36 16.14
C GLU A 124 14.72 -6.87 16.17
N ARG A 125 13.47 -7.31 16.39
CA ARG A 125 13.10 -8.74 16.36
C ARG A 125 13.08 -9.29 14.93
N PHE A 126 12.87 -8.44 13.95
CA PHE A 126 12.80 -8.80 12.55
C PHE A 126 14.17 -8.69 11.90
N GLN A 127 14.37 -9.38 10.79
CA GLN A 127 15.53 -9.27 9.94
C GLN A 127 15.12 -8.81 8.55
N VAL A 128 15.99 -8.06 7.88
CA VAL A 128 15.79 -7.72 6.47
C VAL A 128 15.77 -9.00 5.64
N GLY A 129 14.73 -9.19 4.85
CA GLY A 129 14.43 -10.41 4.10
C GLY A 129 13.41 -11.33 4.75
N ASP A 130 12.98 -11.06 6.00
CA ASP A 130 11.97 -11.89 6.65
C ASP A 130 10.61 -11.77 5.96
N HIS A 131 9.92 -12.90 5.81
CA HIS A 131 8.54 -12.95 5.36
C HIS A 131 7.59 -12.99 6.57
N VAL A 132 6.68 -12.03 6.64
CA VAL A 132 5.78 -11.87 7.78
C VAL A 132 4.34 -11.76 7.30
N ASP A 133 3.45 -12.53 7.93
CA ASP A 133 2.01 -12.44 7.67
C ASP A 133 1.39 -11.28 8.45
N VAL A 134 0.76 -10.37 7.72
CA VAL A 134 0.20 -9.14 8.25
C VAL A 134 -1.25 -8.99 7.82
N ARG A 135 -2.06 -8.38 8.69
CA ARG A 135 -3.44 -8.03 8.33
C ARG A 135 -3.48 -6.62 7.76
N VAL A 136 -4.18 -6.45 6.66
CA VAL A 136 -4.40 -5.15 6.02
C VAL A 136 -5.43 -4.37 6.83
N THR A 137 -5.01 -3.28 7.46
CA THR A 137 -5.85 -2.42 8.29
C THR A 137 -6.50 -1.30 7.48
N ASN A 138 -5.80 -0.78 6.48
CA ASN A 138 -6.31 0.26 5.59
C ASN A 138 -5.59 0.22 4.24
N VAL A 139 -6.24 0.74 3.20
CA VAL A 139 -5.66 0.94 1.88
C VAL A 139 -5.75 2.43 1.58
N ASP A 140 -4.62 3.12 1.52
CA ASP A 140 -4.59 4.54 1.21
C ASP A 140 -4.14 4.74 -0.25
N SER A 141 -5.11 4.99 -1.12
CA SER A 141 -4.87 5.26 -2.53
C SER A 141 -4.23 6.62 -2.81
N LYS A 142 -4.33 7.59 -1.88
CA LYS A 142 -3.72 8.92 -2.05
C LYS A 142 -2.23 8.87 -1.75
N SER A 143 -1.87 8.26 -0.62
CA SER A 143 -0.46 8.12 -0.23
C SER A 143 0.22 6.90 -0.83
N ARG A 144 -0.52 6.07 -1.58
CA ARG A 144 -0.06 4.82 -2.21
C ARG A 144 0.61 3.89 -1.20
N ARG A 145 -0.02 3.70 -0.04
CA ARG A 145 0.49 2.85 1.06
C ARG A 145 -0.59 1.93 1.61
N LEU A 146 -0.16 0.75 2.04
CA LEU A 146 -1.00 -0.16 2.82
C LEU A 146 -0.76 0.07 4.31
N GLY A 147 -1.86 0.21 5.05
CA GLY A 147 -1.84 0.06 6.49
C GLY A 147 -1.74 -1.43 6.82
N LEU A 148 -0.65 -1.85 7.43
CA LEU A 148 -0.36 -3.26 7.74
C LEU A 148 -0.13 -3.41 9.24
N SER A 149 -0.63 -4.49 9.83
CA SER A 149 -0.51 -4.75 11.28
C SER A 149 -0.44 -6.25 11.57
N ILE A 150 0.62 -6.67 12.25
CA ILE A 150 0.79 -8.03 12.78
C ILE A 150 -0.14 -8.21 13.98
N LYS A 151 -0.22 -7.20 14.85
CA LYS A 151 -1.16 -7.17 15.98
C LYS A 151 -2.61 -7.42 15.54
N ALA A 152 -3.04 -6.79 14.47
CA ALA A 152 -4.42 -6.95 13.98
C ALA A 152 -4.68 -8.36 13.43
N ARG A 153 -3.65 -9.06 12.95
CA ARG A 153 -3.72 -10.48 12.58
C ARG A 153 -3.93 -11.34 13.84
N GLU A 154 -3.09 -11.19 14.86
CA GLU A 154 -3.15 -11.97 16.11
C GLU A 154 -4.52 -11.83 16.80
N ILE A 155 -5.06 -10.60 16.86
CA ILE A 155 -6.38 -10.33 17.46
C ILE A 155 -7.50 -11.00 16.66
N ALA A 156 -7.39 -11.03 15.33
CA ALA A 156 -8.39 -11.66 14.49
C ALA A 156 -8.39 -13.19 14.65
N GLU A 157 -7.21 -13.83 14.68
CA GLU A 157 -7.08 -15.27 14.92
C GLU A 157 -7.66 -15.67 16.29
N GLU A 158 -7.35 -14.92 17.35
CA GLU A 158 -7.89 -15.17 18.69
C GLU A 158 -9.41 -14.98 18.74
N LYS A 159 -9.93 -13.91 18.10
CA LYS A 159 -11.37 -13.67 18.04
C LYS A 159 -12.11 -14.78 17.31
N GLU A 160 -11.59 -15.23 16.16
CA GLU A 160 -12.17 -16.33 15.39
C GLU A 160 -12.13 -17.65 16.18
N ALA A 161 -11.04 -17.91 16.91
CA ALA A 161 -10.94 -19.08 17.79
C ALA A 161 -11.95 -19.02 18.95
N VAL A 162 -12.14 -17.86 19.57
CA VAL A 162 -13.14 -17.66 20.64
C VAL A 162 -14.56 -17.80 20.10
N GLU A 163 -14.88 -17.30 18.91
CA GLU A 163 -16.19 -17.46 18.29
C GLU A 163 -16.48 -18.95 17.95
N GLN A 164 -15.50 -19.70 17.45
CA GLN A 164 -15.64 -21.13 17.17
C GLN A 164 -15.79 -21.98 18.45
N TYR A 165 -15.04 -21.68 19.51
CA TYR A 165 -15.14 -22.39 20.80
C TYR A 165 -16.38 -21.97 21.62
N GLY A 166 -16.74 -20.69 21.62
CA GLY A 166 -17.93 -20.18 22.32
C GLY A 166 -19.25 -20.65 21.71
N SER A 167 -19.24 -21.08 20.44
CA SER A 167 -20.40 -21.68 19.78
C SER A 167 -20.59 -23.17 20.11
N SER A 168 -19.59 -23.82 20.73
CA SER A 168 -19.59 -25.28 20.97
C SER A 168 -20.11 -25.68 22.36
N ASP A 169 -20.47 -24.72 23.22
CA ASP A 169 -20.98 -25.02 24.58
C ASP A 169 -22.29 -24.29 24.91
N SER A 170 -23.18 -24.15 23.92
CA SER A 170 -24.60 -23.82 24.17
C SER A 170 -25.37 -25.05 24.67
N GLY A 171 -24.83 -25.74 25.67
CA GLY A 171 -25.52 -26.72 26.50
C GLY A 171 -25.98 -26.04 27.79
N ALA A 172 -27.22 -25.56 27.79
CA ALA A 172 -27.93 -24.91 28.89
C ALA A 172 -27.35 -23.55 29.34
N SER A 173 -28.04 -22.49 28.89
CA SER A 173 -27.96 -21.19 29.57
C SER A 173 -28.42 -21.40 31.02
N LEU A 174 -27.72 -20.78 31.97
CA LEU A 174 -28.08 -20.77 33.39
C LEU A 174 -29.54 -20.33 33.63
N GLY A 175 -30.16 -19.64 32.66
CA GLY A 175 -31.58 -19.28 32.65
C GLY A 175 -32.55 -20.46 32.47
N ASP A 176 -32.17 -21.52 31.76
CA ASP A 176 -33.01 -22.70 31.53
C ASP A 176 -33.12 -23.57 32.79
N ILE A 177 -32.05 -23.64 33.59
CA ILE A 177 -32.00 -24.41 34.84
C ILE A 177 -32.76 -23.67 35.97
N LEU A 178 -32.66 -22.34 36.03
CA LEU A 178 -33.41 -21.55 37.02
C LEU A 178 -34.91 -21.46 36.71
N GLY A 179 -35.31 -21.45 35.44
CA GLY A 179 -36.72 -21.39 35.04
C GLY A 179 -37.53 -22.65 35.38
N ALA A 180 -36.88 -23.82 35.40
CA ALA A 180 -37.52 -25.09 35.73
C ALA A 180 -37.84 -25.25 37.23
N ALA A 181 -37.08 -24.59 38.12
CA ALA A 181 -37.29 -24.65 39.57
C ALA A 181 -38.37 -23.68 40.09
N LEU A 182 -38.76 -22.68 39.30
CA LEU A 182 -39.75 -21.65 39.69
C LEU A 182 -41.17 -21.91 39.17
N LYS A 183 -41.37 -22.96 38.37
CA LYS A 183 -42.68 -23.30 37.76
C LYS A 183 -43.34 -24.56 38.34
N GLY A 184 -42.84 -25.03 39.47
CA GLY A 184 -43.36 -26.18 40.20
C GLY A 184 -43.84 -25.80 41.61
N GLU A 185 -44.86 -24.94 41.70
CA GLU A 185 -45.89 -24.94 42.77
C GLU A 185 -47.13 -24.18 42.30
#